data_AF-A0A2P6PBS0-F1
#
_entry.id   AF-A0A2P6PBS0-F1
#
_cell.length_a   1.000
_cell.length_b   1.000
_cell.length_c   1.000
_cell.angle_alpha   90.00
_cell.angle_beta   90.00
_cell.angle_gamma   90.00
#
_symmetry.space_group_name_H-M   'P 1'
#
loop_
_entity.id
_entity.type
_entity.pdbx_description
1 polymer ?
#
loop_
_entity_poly.entity_id
_entity_poly.type
_entity_poly.pdbx_seq_one_letter_code
_entity_poly.pdbx_strand_id
1 'polypeptide(L)'
;MRYGYRLDHFERKCKKEACEALGIKGKMFAKKLYAEKALMKKTWFCYVGSLKYFAHNAEVFYYQLAMHEESSTRHKVDDDDVHEGAVPTLMLDRDNTTRAKVRPVAEDEMFKVLRTGKRKTKQWKRMITKATFVNVSELGLVTPNGKVVWGKYAQGTNNPENNGCVNVVLLV
;
A
#
# COMPACT_ATOMS: atom_id res chain seq x y z
N MET A 1 35.24 -19.56 38.96
CA MET A 1 35.00 -20.95 38.51
C MET A 1 36.34 -21.68 38.51
N ARG A 2 36.50 -22.74 39.32
CA ARG A 2 37.81 -23.38 39.58
C ARG A 2 38.29 -24.33 38.46
N TYR A 3 37.47 -24.62 37.47
CA TYR A 3 37.82 -25.43 36.31
C TYR A 3 37.58 -24.61 35.04
N GLY A 4 38.61 -24.53 34.18
CA GLY A 4 38.58 -23.76 32.94
C GLY A 4 37.76 -24.43 31.83
N TYR A 5 37.86 -23.89 30.62
CA TYR A 5 37.24 -24.50 29.45
C TYR A 5 37.94 -25.82 29.10
N ARG A 6 37.17 -26.75 28.51
CA ARG A 6 37.73 -27.97 27.91
C ARG A 6 38.76 -27.57 26.84
N LEU A 7 39.87 -28.29 26.73
CA LEU A 7 40.99 -27.93 25.83
C LEU A 7 40.55 -27.74 24.37
N ASP A 8 39.51 -28.44 23.93
CA ASP A 8 38.94 -28.41 22.58
C ASP A 8 37.76 -27.41 22.40
N HIS A 9 37.42 -26.66 23.44
CA HIS A 9 36.24 -25.78 23.45
C HIS A 9 36.30 -24.70 22.37
N PHE A 10 37.45 -24.02 22.23
CA PHE A 10 37.61 -22.93 21.26
C PHE A 10 37.65 -23.44 19.82
N GLU A 11 38.22 -24.63 19.58
CA GLU A 11 38.23 -25.25 18.25
C GLU A 11 36.81 -25.64 17.80
N ARG A 12 36.00 -26.21 18.70
CA ARG A 12 34.61 -26.55 18.40
C ARG A 12 33.76 -25.32 18.14
N LYS A 13 33.98 -24.24 18.90
CA LYS A 13 33.24 -22.98 18.74
C LYS A 13 33.52 -22.35 17.37
N CYS A 14 34.78 -22.24 16.98
CA CYS A 14 35.19 -21.69 15.68
C CYS A 14 34.62 -22.53 14.51
N LYS A 15 34.76 -23.87 14.57
CA LYS A 15 34.20 -24.77 13.54
C LYS A 15 32.68 -24.66 13.44
N LYS A 16 31.99 -24.48 14.57
CA LYS A 16 30.53 -24.32 14.59
C LYS A 16 30.09 -22.97 13.99
N GLU A 17 30.74 -21.89 14.37
CA GLU A 17 30.47 -20.54 13.84
C GLU A 17 30.71 -20.47 12.32
N ALA A 18 31.78 -21.10 11.84
CA ALA A 18 32.07 -21.21 10.40
C ALA A 18 30.99 -22.00 9.64
N CYS A 19 30.51 -23.11 10.21
CA CYS A 19 29.44 -23.92 9.61
C CYS A 19 28.07 -23.21 9.64
N GLU A 20 27.80 -22.39 10.66
CA GLU A 20 26.55 -21.63 10.77
C GLU A 20 26.49 -20.42 9.83
N ALA A 21 27.64 -19.94 9.35
CA ALA A 21 27.75 -18.87 8.37
C ALA A 21 27.39 -19.30 6.93
N LEU A 22 27.22 -20.61 6.67
CA LEU A 22 26.93 -21.14 5.34
C LEU A 22 25.42 -21.40 5.12
N GLY A 23 25.00 -21.29 3.86
CA GLY A 23 23.64 -21.62 3.43
C GLY A 23 22.54 -20.70 3.98
N ILE A 24 21.37 -21.27 4.26
CA ILE A 24 20.17 -20.51 4.70
C ILE A 24 20.40 -19.87 6.08
N LYS A 25 21.19 -20.50 6.95
CA LYS A 25 21.53 -19.97 8.28
C LYS A 25 22.35 -18.69 8.19
N GLY A 26 23.36 -18.64 7.32
CA GLY A 26 24.12 -17.43 7.02
C GLY A 26 23.24 -16.28 6.49
N LYS A 27 22.29 -16.59 5.59
CA LYS A 27 21.34 -15.59 5.06
C LYS A 27 20.41 -15.04 6.16
N MET A 28 19.95 -15.87 7.08
CA MET A 28 19.13 -15.42 8.22
C MET A 28 19.95 -14.56 9.20
N PHE A 29 21.19 -14.96 9.47
CA PHE A 29 22.11 -14.20 10.31
C PHE A 29 22.42 -12.82 9.71
N ALA A 30 22.68 -12.73 8.40
CA ALA A 30 22.89 -11.46 7.70
C ALA A 30 21.66 -10.53 7.78
N LYS A 31 20.45 -11.07 7.60
CA LYS A 31 19.21 -10.30 7.77
C LYS A 31 19.04 -9.77 9.20
N LYS A 32 19.34 -10.60 10.21
CA LYS A 32 19.29 -10.22 11.63
C LYS A 32 20.30 -9.11 11.94
N LEU A 33 21.55 -9.25 11.48
CA LEU A 33 22.59 -8.24 11.64
C LEU A 33 22.23 -6.92 10.97
N TYR A 34 21.57 -6.93 9.81
CA TYR A 34 21.12 -5.71 9.15
C TYR A 34 20.09 -4.95 9.99
N ALA A 35 19.12 -5.68 10.57
CA ALA A 35 18.13 -5.10 11.47
C ALA A 35 18.76 -4.54 12.75
N GLU A 36 19.68 -5.29 13.38
CA GLU A 36 20.40 -4.86 14.58
C GLU A 36 21.28 -3.64 14.31
N LYS A 37 22.01 -3.61 13.18
CA LYS A 37 22.79 -2.42 12.77
C LYS A 37 21.90 -1.22 12.48
N ALA A 38 20.73 -1.43 11.86
CA ALA A 38 19.78 -0.34 11.61
C ALA A 38 19.20 0.22 12.93
N LEU A 39 18.86 -0.64 13.89
CA LEU A 39 18.40 -0.24 15.22
C LEU A 39 19.50 0.53 15.95
N MET A 40 20.72 0.00 15.99
CA MET A 40 21.87 0.65 16.63
C MET A 40 22.22 1.98 15.98
N LYS A 41 22.09 2.11 14.65
CA LYS A 41 22.25 3.40 13.96
C LYS A 41 21.16 4.39 14.33
N LYS A 42 19.90 3.96 14.47
CA LYS A 42 18.79 4.82 14.90
C LYS A 42 18.95 5.27 16.36
N THR A 43 19.34 4.38 17.27
CA THR A 43 19.58 4.74 18.67
C THR A 43 20.80 5.66 18.80
N TRP A 44 21.88 5.36 18.10
CA TRP A 44 23.05 6.24 18.02
C TRP A 44 22.71 7.60 17.42
N PHE A 45 21.94 7.64 16.33
CA PHE A 45 21.47 8.90 15.74
C PHE A 45 20.56 9.68 16.69
N CYS A 46 19.77 9.02 17.53
CA CYS A 46 18.99 9.69 18.59
C CYS A 46 19.90 10.28 19.69
N TYR A 47 20.89 9.51 20.16
CA TYR A 47 21.86 9.95 21.18
C TYR A 47 22.78 11.08 20.68
N VAL A 48 23.36 10.94 19.49
CA VAL A 48 24.23 11.97 18.86
C VAL A 48 23.41 13.11 18.27
N GLY A 49 22.19 12.83 17.79
CA GLY A 49 21.21 13.84 17.45
C GLY A 49 20.94 14.75 18.64
N SER A 50 20.74 14.19 19.84
CA SER A 50 20.59 14.97 21.08
C SER A 50 21.79 15.91 21.36
N LEU A 51 23.00 15.54 20.93
CA LEU A 51 24.20 16.39 21.01
C LEU A 51 24.32 17.44 19.87
N LYS A 52 23.74 17.21 18.68
CA LYS A 52 23.64 18.19 17.58
C LYS A 52 22.38 19.08 17.65
N TYR A 53 21.36 18.69 18.41
CA TYR A 53 20.12 19.43 18.63
C TYR A 53 20.31 20.73 19.43
N PHE A 54 21.48 20.99 20.02
CA PHE A 54 21.72 22.26 20.71
C PHE A 54 22.04 23.43 19.76
N ALA A 55 22.43 23.19 18.51
CA ALA A 55 22.88 24.25 17.59
C ALA A 55 21.98 24.47 16.35
N HIS A 56 20.96 23.65 16.11
CA HIS A 56 20.16 23.72 14.86
C HIS A 56 18.64 23.91 15.08
N ASN A 57 18.25 24.19 16.33
CA ASN A 57 16.84 24.27 16.76
C ASN A 57 16.16 25.64 16.55
N ALA A 58 16.82 26.61 15.88
CA ALA A 58 16.19 27.85 15.47
C ALA A 58 15.79 27.86 13.97
N GLU A 59 16.60 27.27 13.08
CA GLU A 59 16.36 27.37 11.63
C GLU A 59 15.31 26.38 11.11
N VAL A 60 15.22 25.16 11.65
CA VAL A 60 14.32 24.12 11.11
C VAL A 60 12.87 24.32 11.55
N PHE A 61 12.65 25.03 12.67
CA PHE A 61 11.30 25.33 13.15
C PHE A 61 10.54 26.30 12.22
N TYR A 62 11.25 27.24 11.58
CA TYR A 62 10.67 28.19 10.64
C TYR A 62 10.13 27.51 9.35
N TYR A 63 10.78 26.43 8.87
CA TYR A 63 10.36 25.72 7.65
C TYR A 63 9.23 24.70 7.88
N GLN A 64 9.10 24.14 9.10
CA GLN A 64 8.04 23.19 9.42
C GLN A 64 6.66 23.89 9.55
N LEU A 65 6.62 25.12 10.07
CA LEU A 65 5.39 25.92 10.16
C LEU A 65 4.89 26.38 8.78
N ALA A 66 5.81 26.75 7.88
CA ALA A 66 5.47 27.14 6.50
C ALA A 66 4.84 26.00 5.67
N MET A 67 5.02 24.73 6.05
CA MET A 67 4.42 23.57 5.38
C MET A 67 3.05 23.17 5.97
N HIS A 68 2.68 23.72 7.14
CA HIS A 68 1.40 23.45 7.82
C HIS A 68 0.45 24.66 7.85
N GLU A 69 0.82 25.78 7.22
CA GLU A 69 -0.16 26.75 6.74
C GLU A 69 -0.69 26.25 5.39
N GLU A 70 -1.89 25.67 5.38
CA GLU A 70 -2.67 25.63 4.15
C GLU A 70 -2.91 27.08 3.73
N SER A 71 -2.32 27.47 2.59
CA SER A 71 -2.66 28.74 1.96
C SER A 71 -4.18 28.78 1.72
N SER A 72 -4.88 29.64 2.43
CA SER A 72 -6.31 29.92 2.21
C SER A 72 -6.55 30.84 1.02
N THR A 73 -5.54 31.06 0.16
CA THR A 73 -5.69 31.76 -1.11
C THR A 73 -6.41 30.87 -2.12
N ARG A 74 -7.72 30.70 -1.91
CA ARG A 74 -8.65 30.65 -3.02
C ARG A 74 -8.48 31.95 -3.79
N HIS A 75 -7.78 31.90 -4.90
CA HIS A 75 -7.96 32.90 -5.94
C HIS A 75 -9.40 32.71 -6.42
N LYS A 76 -10.32 33.55 -5.94
CA LYS A 76 -11.56 33.77 -6.67
C LYS A 76 -11.13 34.57 -7.89
N VAL A 77 -11.24 33.96 -9.07
CA VAL A 77 -11.27 34.74 -10.30
C VAL A 77 -12.49 35.63 -10.16
N ASP A 78 -12.30 36.95 -10.30
CA ASP A 78 -13.39 37.92 -10.22
C ASP A 78 -14.51 37.53 -11.19
N ASP A 79 -15.75 37.62 -10.69
CA ASP A 79 -17.00 37.24 -11.35
C ASP A 79 -17.39 38.23 -12.47
N ASP A 80 -16.55 38.44 -13.49
CA ASP A 80 -16.92 39.30 -14.64
C ASP A 80 -16.61 38.64 -16.01
N ASP A 81 -17.68 38.56 -16.82
CA ASP A 81 -17.79 38.15 -18.23
C ASP A 81 -17.68 36.67 -18.60
N VAL A 82 -18.64 35.87 -18.13
CA VAL A 82 -19.06 34.65 -18.85
C VAL A 82 -20.10 35.04 -19.91
N HIS A 83 -19.76 34.93 -21.19
CA HIS A 83 -20.71 35.17 -22.29
C HIS A 83 -21.98 34.30 -22.14
N GLU A 84 -23.13 34.96 -22.22
CA GLU A 84 -24.47 34.37 -22.10
C GLU A 84 -24.68 33.31 -23.19
N GLY A 85 -24.48 32.04 -22.81
CA GLY A 85 -24.37 30.89 -23.72
C GLY A 85 -23.34 29.84 -23.30
N ALA A 86 -22.49 30.11 -22.30
CA ALA A 86 -21.57 29.13 -21.75
C ALA A 86 -22.30 28.07 -20.89
N VAL A 87 -22.59 26.93 -21.50
CA VAL A 87 -23.13 25.76 -20.82
C VAL A 87 -21.99 25.09 -20.03
N PRO A 88 -22.20 24.67 -18.77
CA PRO A 88 -21.17 23.98 -17.98
C PRO A 88 -20.51 22.83 -18.74
N THR A 89 -19.21 22.60 -18.56
CA THR A 89 -18.44 21.53 -19.25
C THR A 89 -19.12 20.16 -19.10
N LEU A 90 -19.80 19.95 -17.97
CA LEU A 90 -20.55 18.73 -17.61
C LEU A 90 -21.84 18.53 -18.42
N MET A 91 -22.28 19.53 -19.19
CA MET A 91 -23.52 19.53 -19.98
C MET A 91 -23.28 19.37 -21.49
N LEU A 92 -22.04 19.52 -21.96
CA LEU A 92 -21.66 19.19 -23.35
C LEU A 92 -21.60 17.67 -23.60
N ASP A 93 -21.42 16.87 -22.55
CA ASP A 93 -21.27 15.41 -22.65
C ASP A 93 -22.57 14.61 -22.43
N ARG A 94 -23.72 15.28 -22.21
CA ARG A 94 -24.97 14.57 -21.89
C ARG A 94 -25.88 14.27 -23.08
N ASP A 95 -25.66 14.86 -24.25
CA ASP A 95 -26.61 14.74 -25.37
C ASP A 95 -26.09 13.96 -26.59
N ASN A 96 -25.09 13.10 -26.42
CA ASN A 96 -24.84 12.02 -27.39
C ASN A 96 -24.28 10.77 -26.70
N THR A 97 -25.17 9.96 -26.13
CA THR A 97 -24.85 8.53 -25.90
C THR A 97 -24.75 7.85 -27.27
N THR A 98 -23.60 8.01 -27.93
CA THR A 98 -23.17 7.12 -29.02
C THR A 98 -22.73 5.80 -28.38
N ARG A 99 -23.70 5.05 -27.84
CA ARG A 99 -23.47 3.70 -27.34
C ARG A 99 -23.03 2.86 -28.54
N ALA A 100 -21.72 2.74 -28.74
CA ALA A 100 -21.14 1.77 -29.65
C ALA A 100 -21.72 0.39 -29.29
N LYS A 101 -22.03 -0.43 -30.31
CA LYS A 101 -22.54 -1.79 -30.10
C LYS A 101 -21.58 -2.55 -29.20
N VAL A 102 -22.00 -2.75 -27.95
CA VAL A 102 -21.21 -3.44 -26.94
C VAL A 102 -21.06 -4.89 -27.38
N ARG A 103 -19.81 -5.34 -27.55
CA ARG A 103 -19.54 -6.76 -27.81
C ARG A 103 -20.03 -7.58 -26.61
N PRO A 104 -20.77 -8.68 -26.83
CA PRO A 104 -21.06 -9.59 -25.74
C PRO A 104 -19.72 -10.12 -25.20
N VAL A 105 -19.54 -10.02 -23.88
CA VAL A 105 -18.38 -10.56 -23.18
C VAL A 105 -18.67 -12.03 -22.90
N ALA A 106 -17.78 -12.91 -23.35
CA ALA A 106 -17.93 -14.34 -23.13
C ALA A 106 -17.63 -14.70 -21.65
N GLU A 107 -18.22 -15.79 -21.16
CA GLU A 107 -18.12 -16.17 -19.74
C GLU A 107 -16.69 -16.52 -19.31
N ASP A 108 -15.87 -17.05 -20.23
CA ASP A 108 -14.45 -17.35 -20.03
C ASP A 108 -13.59 -16.09 -19.91
N GLU A 109 -13.95 -15.00 -20.57
CA GLU A 109 -13.30 -13.69 -20.41
C GLU A 109 -13.61 -13.06 -19.03
N MET A 110 -14.80 -13.32 -18.49
CA MET A 110 -15.27 -12.75 -17.22
C MET A 110 -14.88 -13.59 -15.99
N PHE A 111 -14.91 -14.92 -16.11
CA PHE A 111 -14.73 -15.84 -14.99
C PHE A 111 -13.50 -16.74 -15.15
N LYS A 112 -12.45 -16.42 -14.39
CA LYS A 112 -11.26 -17.28 -14.31
C LYS A 112 -11.51 -18.47 -13.38
N VAL A 113 -11.24 -19.69 -13.85
CA VAL A 113 -11.34 -20.93 -13.03
C VAL A 113 -10.24 -20.94 -11.97
N LEU A 114 -10.63 -21.20 -10.72
CA LEU A 114 -9.73 -21.39 -9.59
C LEU A 114 -9.63 -22.87 -9.22
N ARG A 115 -8.42 -23.45 -9.32
CA ARG A 115 -8.14 -24.81 -8.86
C ARG A 115 -7.87 -24.86 -7.36
N THR A 116 -8.58 -25.73 -6.64
CA THR A 116 -8.54 -25.83 -5.17
C THR A 116 -8.11 -27.21 -4.68
N GLY A 117 -7.59 -27.25 -3.44
CA GLY A 117 -7.05 -28.44 -2.78
C GLY A 117 -5.55 -28.64 -2.99
N LYS A 118 -4.90 -29.45 -2.12
CA LYS A 118 -3.44 -29.71 -2.18
C LYS A 118 -2.98 -30.25 -3.55
N ARG A 119 -3.81 -31.11 -4.16
CA ARG A 119 -3.57 -31.69 -5.50
C ARG A 119 -4.21 -30.89 -6.65
N LYS A 120 -4.85 -29.75 -6.37
CA LYS A 120 -5.48 -28.84 -7.36
C LYS A 120 -6.48 -29.50 -8.33
N THR A 121 -7.21 -30.51 -7.87
CA THR A 121 -8.15 -31.28 -8.70
C THR A 121 -9.56 -30.68 -8.78
N LYS A 122 -9.92 -29.77 -7.86
CA LYS A 122 -11.29 -29.22 -7.78
C LYS A 122 -11.36 -27.85 -8.47
N GLN A 123 -12.31 -27.65 -9.38
CA GLN A 123 -12.40 -26.46 -10.27
C GLN A 123 -13.71 -25.66 -10.14
N TRP A 124 -14.40 -25.77 -9.00
CA TRP A 124 -15.72 -25.17 -8.80
C TRP A 124 -15.68 -23.67 -8.50
N LYS A 125 -14.55 -23.12 -8.03
CA LYS A 125 -14.43 -21.70 -7.72
C LYS A 125 -14.16 -20.88 -8.98
N ARG A 126 -14.73 -19.67 -9.06
CA ARG A 126 -14.52 -18.70 -10.13
C ARG A 126 -14.08 -17.36 -9.55
N MET A 127 -13.19 -16.68 -10.26
CA MET A 127 -12.77 -15.32 -9.95
C MET A 127 -13.28 -14.38 -11.02
N ILE A 128 -13.87 -13.26 -10.60
CA ILE A 128 -14.32 -12.21 -11.51
C ILE A 128 -13.11 -11.33 -11.85
N THR A 129 -12.80 -11.19 -13.15
CA THR A 129 -11.64 -10.44 -13.64
C THR A 129 -11.97 -8.99 -14.00
N LYS A 130 -13.25 -8.69 -14.21
CA LYS A 130 -13.77 -7.36 -14.56
C LYS A 130 -14.23 -6.60 -13.32
N ALA A 131 -14.43 -5.29 -13.44
CA ALA A 131 -14.91 -4.46 -12.35
C ALA A 131 -16.30 -4.94 -11.89
N THR A 132 -16.49 -5.01 -10.57
CA THR A 132 -17.74 -5.43 -9.93
C THR A 132 -18.30 -4.33 -9.06
N PHE A 133 -19.63 -4.24 -8.97
CA PHE A 133 -20.29 -3.37 -8.02
C PHE A 133 -20.37 -4.07 -6.66
N VAL A 134 -19.84 -3.42 -5.62
CA VAL A 134 -19.74 -3.97 -4.26
C VAL A 134 -20.53 -3.09 -3.31
N ASN A 135 -21.21 -3.72 -2.35
CA ASN A 135 -21.92 -3.02 -1.29
C ASN A 135 -20.91 -2.36 -0.33
N VAL A 136 -21.09 -1.07 -0.05
CA VAL A 136 -20.22 -0.27 0.83
C VAL A 136 -20.99 0.42 1.96
N SER A 137 -22.20 -0.05 2.28
CA SER A 137 -23.02 0.53 3.35
C SER A 137 -22.31 0.59 4.70
N GLU A 138 -21.40 -0.35 4.99
CA GLU A 138 -20.59 -0.37 6.22
C GLU A 138 -19.54 0.76 6.28
N LEU A 139 -19.16 1.36 5.15
CA LEU A 139 -18.18 2.45 5.10
C LEU A 139 -18.77 3.82 5.44
N GLY A 140 -20.10 3.93 5.58
CA GLY A 140 -20.77 5.17 5.97
C GLY A 140 -20.56 6.33 5.00
N LEU A 141 -20.37 6.04 3.71
CA LEU A 141 -20.13 7.08 2.71
C LEU A 141 -21.40 7.89 2.44
N VAL A 142 -21.30 9.22 2.54
CA VAL A 142 -22.41 10.15 2.32
C VAL A 142 -21.99 11.16 1.26
N THR A 143 -22.87 11.42 0.30
CA THR A 143 -22.66 12.48 -0.71
C THR A 143 -22.79 13.86 -0.07
N PRO A 144 -22.23 14.95 -0.67
CA PRO A 144 -22.43 16.31 -0.18
C PRO A 144 -23.90 16.70 0.01
N ASN A 145 -24.80 16.03 -0.72
CA ASN A 145 -26.25 16.21 -0.66
C ASN A 145 -26.93 15.37 0.46
N GLY A 146 -26.17 14.76 1.37
CA GLY A 146 -26.71 13.99 2.51
C GLY A 146 -27.22 12.59 2.20
N LYS A 147 -27.11 12.11 0.95
CA LYS A 147 -27.55 10.75 0.58
C LYS A 147 -26.49 9.71 0.93
N VAL A 148 -26.92 8.60 1.54
CA VAL A 148 -26.07 7.45 1.88
C VAL A 148 -25.75 6.63 0.63
N VAL A 149 -24.46 6.33 0.43
CA VAL A 149 -23.96 5.50 -0.66
C VAL A 149 -23.88 4.06 -0.18
N TRP A 150 -24.70 3.19 -0.78
CA TRP A 150 -24.79 1.76 -0.43
C TRP A 150 -23.94 0.87 -1.34
N GLY A 151 -23.37 1.39 -2.43
CA GLY A 151 -22.51 0.60 -3.30
C GLY A 151 -21.56 1.44 -4.16
N LYS A 152 -20.41 0.86 -4.48
CA LYS A 152 -19.36 1.45 -5.31
C LYS A 152 -18.74 0.41 -6.24
N TYR A 153 -18.19 0.86 -7.36
CA TYR A 153 -17.41 -0.02 -8.22
C TYR A 153 -16.07 -0.35 -7.58
N ALA A 154 -15.66 -1.60 -7.72
CA ALA A 154 -14.40 -2.11 -7.22
C ALA A 154 -13.69 -2.93 -8.31
N GLN A 155 -12.36 -2.83 -8.35
CA GLN A 155 -11.52 -3.60 -9.24
C GLN A 155 -10.62 -4.55 -8.45
N GLY A 156 -10.57 -5.82 -8.87
CA GLY A 156 -9.67 -6.81 -8.28
C GLY A 156 -8.19 -6.46 -8.52
N THR A 157 -7.38 -6.47 -7.47
CA THR A 157 -5.96 -6.08 -7.51
C THR A 157 -4.98 -7.23 -7.34
N ASN A 158 -5.47 -8.44 -7.08
CA ASN A 158 -4.62 -9.61 -6.83
C ASN A 158 -5.19 -10.87 -7.48
N ASN A 159 -4.31 -11.85 -7.71
CA ASN A 159 -4.66 -13.24 -8.01
C ASN A 159 -4.88 -14.01 -6.68
N PRO A 160 -6.12 -14.28 -6.23
CA PRO A 160 -6.44 -15.04 -5.02
C PRO A 160 -5.88 -16.47 -4.98
N GLU A 161 -5.35 -17.00 -6.08
CA GLU A 161 -4.60 -18.28 -6.08
C GLU A 161 -3.33 -18.24 -5.22
N ASN A 162 -2.70 -17.08 -5.12
CA ASN A 162 -1.41 -16.94 -4.43
C ASN A 162 -1.56 -16.60 -2.95
N ASN A 163 -2.62 -15.87 -2.58
CA ASN A 163 -2.74 -15.26 -1.25
C ASN A 163 -3.96 -15.76 -0.46
N GLY A 164 -4.89 -16.52 -1.08
CA GLY A 164 -6.09 -17.03 -0.41
C GLY A 164 -7.19 -15.99 -0.15
N CYS A 165 -6.92 -14.71 -0.40
CA CYS A 165 -7.86 -13.58 -0.26
C CYS A 165 -8.05 -12.85 -1.60
N VAL A 166 -9.25 -12.32 -1.84
CA VAL A 166 -9.57 -11.43 -2.96
C VAL A 166 -9.37 -10.00 -2.49
N ASN A 167 -8.37 -9.32 -3.03
CA ASN A 167 -8.13 -7.90 -2.76
C ASN A 167 -8.80 -7.08 -3.86
N VAL A 168 -9.50 -6.02 -3.47
CA VAL A 168 -10.18 -5.10 -4.37
C VAL A 168 -9.90 -3.66 -3.94
N VAL A 169 -9.80 -2.77 -4.92
CA VAL A 169 -9.71 -1.32 -4.71
C VAL A 169 -10.99 -0.68 -5.20
N LEU A 170 -11.58 0.18 -4.38
CA LEU A 170 -12.75 0.98 -4.75
C LEU A 170 -12.33 2.05 -5.75
N LEU A 171 -13.10 2.16 -6.83
CA LEU A 171 -12.94 3.24 -7.80
C LEU A 171 -13.57 4.51 -7.21
N VAL A 172 -12.85 5.63 -7.30
CA VAL A 172 -13.29 6.96 -6.86
C VAL A 172 -13.96 7.68 -8.02
#